data_AF-A0A7W0H4A0-F1
#
_entry.id   AF-A0A7W0H4A0-F1
#
_cell.length_a   1.000
_cell.length_b   1.000
_cell.length_c   1.000
_cell.angle_alpha   90.00
_cell.angle_beta   90.00
_cell.angle_gamma   90.00
#
_symmetry.space_group_name_H-M   'P 1'
#
loop_
_entity.id
_entity.type
_entity.pdbx_description
1 polymer ?
#
loop_
_entity_poly.entity_id
_entity_poly.type
_entity_poly.pdbx_seq_one_letter_code
_entity_poly.pdbx_strand_id
1 'polypeptide(L)'
;MSSLSFRKSLVALFVLAALGLTASVVLLSRSSGSAAAAARSSQVGGLGQTSGLLPRDHLTLGSAIQVNLSKQTVRLPIYPGKAPDGTRVWFTLLDASDAGLAADLGVNYAPKLANLAIGCPECVQEVTLESPTPQQNRFGPAVVNFKGVPDFSPSRVAEPGPTGFPLKRFQPGAVAGPGYSPFIRIAGSHVVYSAPIVAVGDRDFDVHNHINTSDRVLGVHIAPPSPPGKFLESWV
;
A
#
# COMPACT_ATOMS: atom_id res chain seq x y z
N MET A 1 58.87 -21.56 -29.81
CA MET A 1 58.57 -20.82 -31.05
C MET A 1 57.44 -19.85 -30.70
N SER A 2 57.68 -18.56 -30.53
CA SER A 2 57.91 -17.52 -31.58
C SER A 2 56.59 -17.05 -32.20
N SER A 3 56.28 -15.76 -32.36
CA SER A 3 56.94 -14.51 -31.89
C SER A 3 56.07 -13.28 -32.24
N LEU A 4 56.30 -12.12 -31.59
CA LEU A 4 56.33 -10.69 -32.07
C LEU A 4 55.40 -10.24 -33.25
N SER A 5 54.97 -8.97 -33.45
CA SER A 5 55.24 -7.61 -32.93
C SER A 5 54.18 -6.67 -33.57
N PHE A 6 53.54 -5.66 -32.96
CA PHE A 6 53.97 -4.45 -32.22
C PHE A 6 54.40 -3.22 -33.09
N ARG A 7 53.54 -2.17 -33.13
CA ARG A 7 53.80 -0.74 -33.48
C ARG A 7 52.63 0.10 -32.89
N LYS A 8 52.72 1.30 -32.29
CA LYS A 8 53.79 2.25 -31.88
C LYS A 8 54.24 3.38 -32.85
N SER A 9 53.52 4.53 -32.80
CA SER A 9 54.00 5.93 -32.98
C SER A 9 53.04 6.85 -32.21
N LEU A 10 53.49 7.67 -31.24
CA LEU A 10 54.12 9.01 -31.34
C LEU A 10 53.21 10.05 -32.04
N VAL A 11 52.67 11.08 -31.38
CA VAL A 11 53.22 12.16 -30.52
C VAL A 11 53.91 13.28 -31.32
N ALA A 12 53.37 14.50 -31.20
CA ALA A 12 54.04 15.76 -31.48
C ALA A 12 53.57 16.81 -30.45
N LEU A 13 54.49 17.62 -29.93
CA LEU A 13 54.25 18.69 -28.97
C LEU A 13 54.82 19.98 -29.56
N PHE A 14 54.08 21.09 -29.49
CA PHE A 14 54.60 22.41 -29.89
C PHE A 14 54.58 23.37 -28.70
N VAL A 15 55.72 24.03 -28.50
CA VAL A 15 55.95 25.09 -27.51
C VAL A 15 56.55 26.28 -28.24
N LEU A 16 56.02 27.48 -28.00
CA LEU A 16 56.67 28.76 -28.35
C LEU A 16 56.39 29.77 -27.24
N ALA A 17 57.37 30.64 -26.95
CA ALA A 17 57.27 31.66 -25.90
C ALA A 17 58.12 32.90 -26.21
N ALA A 18 57.53 34.08 -26.05
CA ALA A 18 58.15 35.41 -25.89
C ALA A 18 57.05 36.33 -25.30
N LEU A 19 57.20 37.03 -24.16
CA LEU A 19 58.12 38.13 -23.78
C LEU A 19 57.81 39.48 -24.47
N GLY A 20 57.33 40.48 -23.71
CA GLY A 20 57.15 41.86 -24.23
C GLY A 20 56.28 42.84 -23.41
N LEU A 21 56.79 43.34 -22.27
CA LEU A 21 56.61 44.71 -21.73
C LEU A 21 55.23 45.43 -21.66
N THR A 22 54.74 45.57 -20.42
CA THR A 22 54.21 46.80 -19.76
C THR A 22 53.06 47.64 -20.36
N ALA A 23 51.95 47.70 -19.62
CA ALA A 23 51.30 48.96 -19.23
C ALA A 23 50.58 48.79 -17.88
N SER A 24 50.90 49.62 -16.88
CA SER A 24 50.27 49.57 -15.55
C SER A 24 49.14 50.60 -15.43
N VAL A 25 47.90 50.14 -15.25
CA VAL A 25 46.75 51.00 -14.94
C VAL A 25 46.21 50.62 -13.57
N VAL A 26 46.34 51.52 -12.60
CA VAL A 26 45.85 51.33 -11.23
C VAL A 26 44.40 51.81 -11.15
N LEU A 27 43.47 50.86 -11.01
CA LEU A 27 42.04 51.14 -10.80
C LEU A 27 41.66 50.81 -9.34
N LEU A 28 41.44 51.85 -8.53
CA LEU A 28 40.89 51.69 -7.18
C LEU A 28 39.37 51.46 -7.26
N SER A 29 38.97 50.20 -7.37
CA SER A 29 37.57 49.79 -7.21
C SER A 29 37.32 49.23 -5.80
N ARG A 30 36.29 49.78 -5.14
CA ARG A 30 35.98 49.50 -3.72
C ARG A 30 35.68 48.03 -3.44
N SER A 31 36.02 47.61 -2.22
CA SER A 31 35.67 46.30 -1.67
C SER A 31 34.16 46.13 -1.46
N SER A 32 33.52 45.30 -2.27
CA SER A 32 32.25 44.64 -1.94
C SER A 32 32.54 43.16 -1.67
N GLY A 33 32.58 42.79 -0.39
CA GLY A 33 32.89 41.44 0.08
C GLY A 33 31.76 40.45 -0.19
N SER A 34 31.54 40.08 -1.45
CA SER A 34 30.68 38.96 -1.83
C SER A 34 31.34 37.64 -1.43
N ALA A 35 31.31 37.33 -0.13
CA ALA A 35 31.45 35.98 0.36
C ALA A 35 30.29 35.16 -0.23
N ALA A 36 30.54 34.52 -1.37
CA ALA A 36 29.62 33.59 -2.00
C ALA A 36 29.48 32.40 -1.04
N ALA A 37 28.53 32.50 -0.12
CA ALA A 37 28.22 31.47 0.85
C ALA A 37 27.95 30.19 0.07
N ALA A 38 28.87 29.23 0.17
CA ALA A 38 28.70 27.94 -0.47
C ALA A 38 27.43 27.32 0.12
N ALA A 39 26.36 27.34 -0.68
CA ALA A 39 25.06 26.80 -0.32
C ALA A 39 25.21 25.29 -0.21
N ARG A 40 25.70 24.85 0.95
CA ARG A 40 25.57 23.48 1.44
C ARG A 40 24.08 23.20 1.36
N SER A 41 23.67 22.41 0.38
CA SER A 41 22.34 21.85 0.33
C SER A 41 22.17 21.00 1.58
N SER A 42 21.64 21.59 2.64
CA SER A 42 21.12 20.84 3.77
C SER A 42 20.06 19.93 3.18
N GLN A 43 20.40 18.65 2.99
CA GLN A 43 19.36 17.65 2.81
C GLN A 43 18.46 17.79 4.03
N VAL A 44 17.22 18.21 3.78
CA VAL A 44 16.19 18.22 4.80
C VAL A 44 15.98 16.76 5.15
N GLY A 45 16.57 16.34 6.28
CA GLY A 45 16.50 14.96 6.73
C GLY A 45 15.04 14.57 6.84
N GLY A 46 14.61 13.64 5.99
CA GLY A 46 13.24 13.13 6.02
C GLY A 46 12.94 12.56 7.40
N LEU A 47 11.68 12.63 7.83
CA LEU A 47 11.21 12.18 9.15
C LEU A 47 11.25 10.64 9.35
N GLY A 48 12.04 9.93 8.55
CA GLY A 48 12.16 8.49 8.54
C GLY A 48 12.77 7.95 7.24
N GLN A 49 12.77 6.63 7.12
CA GLN A 49 13.15 5.90 5.92
C GLN A 49 12.17 6.20 4.77
N THR A 50 12.68 6.39 3.55
CA THR A 50 11.87 6.74 2.36
C THR A 50 11.92 5.70 1.23
N SER A 51 12.71 4.64 1.38
CA SER A 51 12.93 3.61 0.36
C SER A 51 13.27 2.25 1.01
N GLY A 52 13.19 1.16 0.25
CA GLY A 52 13.39 -0.21 0.73
C GLY A 52 12.17 -0.79 1.44
N LEU A 53 12.39 -1.83 2.26
CA LEU A 53 11.38 -2.41 3.13
C LEU A 53 11.41 -1.74 4.49
N LEU A 54 10.25 -1.40 5.05
CA LEU A 54 10.13 -0.85 6.40
C LEU A 54 10.28 -1.98 7.45
N PRO A 55 11.06 -1.81 8.53
CA PRO A 55 11.18 -2.78 9.61
C PRO A 55 9.86 -3.13 10.29
N ARG A 56 9.76 -4.34 10.87
CA ARG A 56 8.53 -4.85 11.51
C ARG A 56 8.12 -4.04 12.75
N ASP A 57 9.11 -3.60 13.50
CA ASP A 57 9.02 -2.70 14.66
C ASP A 57 8.67 -1.25 14.31
N HIS A 58 8.68 -0.90 13.01
CA HIS A 58 8.18 0.39 12.50
C HIS A 58 6.77 0.28 11.85
N LEU A 59 6.12 -0.88 11.90
CA LEU A 59 4.72 -1.03 11.43
C LEU A 59 3.74 -0.65 12.54
N THR A 60 2.78 0.23 12.22
CA THR A 60 1.63 0.51 13.10
C THR A 60 0.60 -0.62 13.07
N LEU A 61 0.31 -1.14 11.87
CA LEU A 61 -0.51 -2.33 11.66
C LEU A 61 0.39 -3.58 11.71
N GLY A 62 0.45 -4.24 12.87
CA GLY A 62 1.36 -5.36 13.12
C GLY A 62 1.14 -6.58 12.21
N SER A 63 -0.11 -6.80 11.80
CA SER A 63 -0.51 -7.86 10.86
C SER A 63 0.00 -7.62 9.42
N ALA A 64 0.40 -6.41 9.06
CA ALA A 64 0.89 -6.11 7.71
C ALA A 64 2.16 -6.91 7.39
N ILE A 65 2.12 -7.69 6.31
CA ILE A 65 3.13 -8.71 5.98
C ILE A 65 4.45 -8.04 5.60
N GLN A 66 4.36 -6.94 4.84
CA GLN A 66 5.48 -6.17 4.32
C GLN A 66 5.00 -4.77 3.90
N VAL A 67 5.76 -3.73 4.24
CA VAL A 67 5.65 -2.40 3.62
C VAL A 67 6.90 -2.15 2.79
N ASN A 68 6.72 -1.82 1.51
CA ASN A 68 7.79 -1.53 0.56
C ASN A 68 7.67 -0.08 0.07
N LEU A 69 8.53 0.77 0.62
CA LEU A 69 8.53 2.22 0.38
C LEU A 69 9.01 2.55 -1.04
N SER A 70 9.95 1.77 -1.59
CA SER A 70 10.41 1.94 -2.98
C SER A 70 9.33 1.64 -4.03
N LYS A 71 8.37 0.77 -3.71
CA LYS A 71 7.21 0.47 -4.57
C LYS A 71 5.93 1.21 -4.17
N GLN A 72 5.92 1.87 -3.00
CA GLN A 72 4.74 2.47 -2.37
C GLN A 72 3.59 1.46 -2.14
N THR A 73 3.95 0.21 -1.82
CA THR A 73 3.01 -0.92 -1.63
C THR A 73 3.07 -1.46 -0.21
N VAL A 74 1.91 -1.76 0.38
CA VAL A 74 1.79 -2.69 1.51
C VAL A 74 1.36 -4.07 0.98
N ARG A 75 1.70 -5.14 1.69
CA ARG A 75 1.07 -6.46 1.57
C ARG A 75 0.33 -6.78 2.87
N LEU A 76 -0.95 -7.10 2.79
CA LEU A 76 -1.83 -7.36 3.93
C LEU A 76 -2.37 -8.80 3.89
N PRO A 77 -2.61 -9.44 5.05
CA PRO A 77 -3.27 -10.74 5.08
C PRO A 77 -4.73 -10.60 4.63
N ILE A 78 -5.22 -11.61 3.91
CA ILE A 78 -6.63 -11.71 3.52
C ILE A 78 -7.25 -13.04 3.97
N TYR A 79 -8.51 -12.95 4.36
CA TYR A 79 -9.30 -14.01 4.96
C TYR A 79 -10.50 -14.33 4.04
N PRO A 80 -10.91 -15.61 3.96
CA PRO A 80 -12.02 -16.02 3.11
C PRO A 80 -13.38 -15.67 3.75
N GLY A 81 -14.31 -15.23 2.91
CA GLY A 81 -15.71 -15.07 3.28
C GLY A 81 -16.66 -15.57 2.19
N LYS A 82 -17.95 -15.48 2.47
CA LYS A 82 -19.04 -15.79 1.54
C LYS A 82 -20.01 -14.61 1.47
N ALA A 83 -20.36 -14.23 0.25
CA ALA A 83 -21.47 -13.33 -0.06
C ALA A 83 -22.83 -14.03 0.18
N PRO A 84 -23.95 -13.29 0.20
CA PRO A 84 -25.30 -13.86 0.44
C PRO A 84 -25.75 -14.91 -0.57
N ASP A 85 -25.20 -14.91 -1.78
CA ASP A 85 -25.42 -15.90 -2.86
C ASP A 85 -24.50 -17.13 -2.76
N GLY A 86 -23.56 -17.14 -1.80
CA GLY A 86 -22.52 -18.16 -1.63
C GLY A 86 -21.21 -17.87 -2.38
N THR A 87 -21.13 -16.78 -3.16
CA THR A 87 -19.90 -16.41 -3.88
C THR A 87 -18.77 -16.11 -2.91
N ARG A 88 -17.55 -16.60 -3.19
CA ARG A 88 -16.36 -16.29 -2.38
C ARG A 88 -16.09 -14.79 -2.38
N VAL A 89 -15.75 -14.25 -1.21
CA VAL A 89 -15.10 -12.94 -1.08
C VAL A 89 -13.82 -13.07 -0.27
N TRP A 90 -12.94 -12.08 -0.41
CA TRP A 90 -11.73 -11.95 0.39
C TRP A 90 -11.71 -10.58 1.05
N PHE A 91 -11.46 -10.55 2.35
CA PHE A 91 -11.40 -9.33 3.15
C PHE A 91 -10.09 -9.27 3.94
N THR A 92 -9.62 -8.06 4.26
CA THR A 92 -8.50 -7.86 5.18
C THR A 92 -9.02 -7.37 6.53
N LEU A 93 -8.25 -7.54 7.62
CA LEU A 93 -8.56 -7.01 8.93
C LEU A 93 -7.56 -5.90 9.27
N LEU A 94 -8.08 -4.71 9.59
CA LEU A 94 -7.27 -3.49 9.79
C LEU A 94 -7.32 -2.98 11.24
N ASP A 95 -8.49 -3.08 11.87
CA ASP A 95 -8.77 -2.47 13.17
C ASP A 95 -9.82 -3.29 13.94
N ALA A 96 -9.80 -3.25 15.28
CA ALA A 96 -10.83 -3.86 16.13
C ALA A 96 -11.22 -2.95 17.32
N SER A 97 -12.48 -3.01 17.75
CA SER A 97 -13.00 -2.19 18.86
C SER A 97 -12.63 -2.69 20.26
N ASP A 98 -12.11 -3.91 20.37
CA ASP A 98 -11.61 -4.50 21.62
C ASP A 98 -10.08 -4.59 21.62
N ALA A 99 -9.46 -4.42 22.78
CA ALA A 99 -8.00 -4.35 22.91
C ALA A 99 -7.31 -5.72 22.88
N GLY A 100 -7.96 -6.77 23.42
CA GLY A 100 -7.42 -8.13 23.40
C GLY A 100 -7.46 -8.70 21.98
N LEU A 101 -8.63 -8.63 21.35
CA LEU A 101 -8.83 -9.08 19.97
C LEU A 101 -8.02 -8.25 18.96
N ALA A 102 -7.77 -6.96 19.22
CA ALA A 102 -6.82 -6.18 18.43
C ALA A 102 -5.39 -6.74 18.51
N ALA A 103 -4.92 -7.05 19.72
CA ALA A 103 -3.59 -7.61 19.94
C ALA A 103 -3.43 -9.02 19.35
N ASP A 104 -4.41 -9.91 19.58
CA ASP A 104 -4.40 -11.30 19.09
C ASP A 104 -4.39 -11.39 17.55
N LEU A 105 -5.05 -10.45 16.87
CA LEU A 105 -5.08 -10.35 15.41
C LEU A 105 -3.95 -9.49 14.82
N GLY A 106 -3.18 -8.79 15.66
CA GLY A 106 -2.14 -7.83 15.23
C GLY A 106 -2.70 -6.57 14.54
N VAL A 107 -3.96 -6.22 14.78
CA VAL A 107 -4.66 -5.09 14.15
C VAL A 107 -4.69 -3.85 15.06
N ASN A 108 -5.03 -2.68 14.52
CA ASN A 108 -5.08 -1.46 15.32
C ASN A 108 -6.21 -1.55 16.37
N TYR A 109 -5.95 -1.13 17.62
CA TYR A 109 -7.01 -0.93 18.60
C TYR A 109 -7.75 0.38 18.36
N ALA A 110 -9.02 0.30 17.98
CA ALA A 110 -9.87 1.42 17.58
C ALA A 110 -11.21 1.40 18.35
N PRO A 111 -11.23 1.72 19.66
CA PRO A 111 -12.41 1.55 20.51
C PRO A 111 -13.65 2.32 20.04
N LYS A 112 -13.47 3.43 19.30
CA LYS A 112 -14.59 4.20 18.71
C LYS A 112 -15.41 3.40 17.69
N LEU A 113 -14.90 2.30 17.13
CA LEU A 113 -15.67 1.43 16.24
C LEU A 113 -16.90 0.81 16.91
N ALA A 114 -16.87 0.57 18.22
CA ALA A 114 -18.03 0.07 18.98
C ALA A 114 -19.23 1.03 18.90
N ASN A 115 -18.99 2.33 18.66
CA ASN A 115 -20.04 3.34 18.57
C ASN A 115 -20.71 3.42 17.18
N LEU A 116 -20.18 2.74 16.15
CA LEU A 116 -20.69 2.89 14.77
C LEU A 116 -22.14 2.44 14.60
N ALA A 117 -22.63 1.51 15.43
CA ALA A 117 -24.02 1.04 15.41
C ALA A 117 -25.00 1.99 16.14
N ILE A 118 -24.50 3.02 16.85
CA ILE A 118 -25.34 3.93 17.64
C ILE A 118 -26.05 4.91 16.69
N GLY A 119 -27.37 4.73 16.53
CA GLY A 119 -28.19 5.54 15.61
C GLY A 119 -28.09 5.14 14.14
N CYS A 120 -27.26 4.15 13.81
CA CYS A 120 -27.16 3.54 12.47
C CYS A 120 -26.82 2.04 12.59
N PRO A 121 -27.78 1.17 12.96
CA PRO A 121 -27.52 -0.28 13.08
C PRO A 121 -26.94 -0.90 11.81
N GLU A 122 -27.33 -0.39 10.64
CA GLU A 122 -26.86 -0.79 9.31
C GLU A 122 -25.42 -0.34 8.98
N CYS A 123 -24.88 0.65 9.69
CA CYS A 123 -23.48 1.06 9.55
C CYS A 123 -22.49 -0.03 10.03
N VAL A 124 -22.97 -1.03 10.80
CA VAL A 124 -22.18 -2.21 11.18
C VAL A 124 -22.88 -3.47 10.68
N GLN A 125 -22.27 -4.12 9.69
CA GLN A 125 -22.78 -5.36 9.12
C GLN A 125 -22.60 -6.51 10.11
N GLU A 126 -23.70 -7.06 10.61
CA GLU A 126 -23.66 -8.26 11.43
C GLU A 126 -23.44 -9.52 10.57
N VAL A 127 -22.41 -10.30 10.88
CA VAL A 127 -21.96 -11.49 10.13
C VAL A 127 -22.01 -12.75 11.00
N THR A 128 -21.93 -13.93 10.38
CA THR A 128 -21.72 -15.20 11.11
C THR A 128 -20.39 -15.83 10.71
N LEU A 129 -19.87 -16.73 11.55
CA LEU A 129 -18.71 -17.56 11.23
C LEU A 129 -19.17 -18.98 10.89
N GLU A 130 -18.54 -19.60 9.90
CA GLU A 130 -18.66 -21.03 9.71
C GLU A 130 -17.87 -21.78 10.81
N SER A 131 -18.42 -22.89 11.30
CA SER A 131 -17.76 -23.81 12.23
C SER A 131 -17.48 -25.17 11.54
N PRO A 132 -16.57 -25.21 10.56
CA PRO A 132 -16.18 -26.44 9.88
C PRO A 132 -15.38 -27.37 10.80
N THR A 133 -15.40 -28.67 10.54
CA THR A 133 -14.55 -29.62 11.27
C THR A 133 -13.06 -29.39 10.95
N PRO A 134 -12.12 -29.80 11.83
CA PRO A 134 -10.68 -29.75 11.54
C PRO A 134 -10.24 -30.56 10.31
N GLN A 135 -11.10 -31.45 9.80
CA GLN A 135 -10.91 -32.17 8.54
C GLN A 135 -11.37 -31.36 7.33
N GLN A 136 -12.43 -30.57 7.47
CA GLN A 136 -12.94 -29.67 6.43
C GLN A 136 -12.09 -28.40 6.26
N ASN A 137 -11.59 -27.82 7.37
CA ASN A 137 -10.78 -26.60 7.36
C ASN A 137 -9.46 -26.79 8.12
N ARG A 138 -8.58 -27.62 7.59
CA ARG A 138 -7.33 -28.01 8.25
C ARG A 138 -6.31 -26.86 8.27
N PHE A 139 -6.09 -26.26 9.44
CA PHE A 139 -5.20 -25.12 9.66
C PHE A 139 -5.54 -23.87 8.81
N GLY A 140 -6.80 -23.73 8.37
CA GLY A 140 -7.27 -22.52 7.68
C GLY A 140 -8.01 -21.56 8.63
N PRO A 141 -8.12 -20.27 8.27
CA PRO A 141 -8.90 -19.29 9.03
C PRO A 141 -10.40 -19.60 8.99
N ALA A 142 -11.17 -19.05 9.93
CA ALA A 142 -12.63 -19.13 9.89
C ALA A 142 -13.20 -18.38 8.67
N VAL A 143 -14.26 -18.92 8.07
CA VAL A 143 -14.96 -18.28 6.94
C VAL A 143 -16.07 -17.37 7.48
N VAL A 144 -16.10 -16.12 7.03
CA VAL A 144 -17.11 -15.12 7.41
C VAL A 144 -18.25 -15.11 6.40
N ASN A 145 -19.50 -15.27 6.85
CA ASN A 145 -20.69 -15.11 6.01
C ASN A 145 -21.22 -13.69 6.11
N PHE A 146 -21.15 -12.95 5.01
CA PHE A 146 -21.59 -11.56 4.88
C PHE A 146 -23.07 -11.48 4.49
N LYS A 147 -23.77 -10.45 5.00
CA LYS A 147 -25.17 -10.09 4.64
C LYS A 147 -25.25 -9.19 3.40
N GLY A 148 -24.14 -8.58 2.99
CA GLY A 148 -23.98 -7.78 1.78
C GLY A 148 -22.51 -7.61 1.41
N VAL A 149 -22.24 -7.27 0.15
CA VAL A 149 -20.87 -7.16 -0.41
C VAL A 149 -20.74 -5.91 -1.29
N PRO A 150 -19.53 -5.38 -1.52
CA PRO A 150 -19.35 -4.30 -2.48
C PRO A 150 -19.52 -4.81 -3.92
N ASP A 151 -19.98 -3.92 -4.80
CA ASP A 151 -19.86 -4.08 -6.24
C ASP A 151 -18.64 -3.30 -6.72
N PHE A 152 -17.72 -3.99 -7.39
CA PHE A 152 -16.49 -3.43 -7.97
C PHE A 152 -16.56 -3.26 -9.50
N SER A 153 -17.67 -3.65 -10.13
CA SER A 153 -17.87 -3.51 -11.58
C SER A 153 -18.04 -2.08 -12.11
N PRO A 154 -18.42 -1.04 -11.33
CA PRO A 154 -18.49 0.32 -11.83
C PRO A 154 -17.13 0.91 -12.23
N SER A 155 -17.07 1.51 -13.43
CA SER A 155 -15.92 2.34 -13.81
C SER A 155 -15.95 3.66 -13.04
N ARG A 156 -14.84 4.00 -12.35
CA ARG A 156 -14.68 5.30 -11.69
C ARG A 156 -14.76 6.46 -12.70
N VAL A 157 -15.63 7.43 -12.44
CA VAL A 157 -15.76 8.68 -13.22
C VAL A 157 -15.47 9.89 -12.34
N ALA A 158 -14.68 10.84 -12.86
CA ALA A 158 -14.46 12.14 -12.25
C ALA A 158 -14.30 13.22 -13.34
N GLU A 159 -15.42 13.76 -13.83
CA GLU A 159 -15.42 14.86 -14.80
C GLU A 159 -15.32 16.21 -14.06
N PRO A 160 -14.33 17.06 -14.35
CA PRO A 160 -14.25 18.40 -13.76
C PRO A 160 -15.44 19.28 -14.19
N GLY A 161 -15.89 20.15 -13.29
CA GLY A 161 -16.78 21.26 -13.63
C GLY A 161 -16.05 22.41 -14.35
N PRO A 162 -16.75 23.49 -14.73
CA PRO A 162 -16.16 24.66 -15.39
C PRO A 162 -14.98 25.29 -14.63
N THR A 163 -14.99 25.16 -13.30
CA THR A 163 -13.97 25.63 -12.35
C THR A 163 -13.20 24.47 -11.69
N GLY A 164 -13.19 23.29 -12.30
CA GLY A 164 -12.67 22.05 -11.71
C GLY A 164 -13.64 21.42 -10.70
N PHE A 165 -13.97 22.16 -9.63
CA PHE A 165 -14.96 21.78 -8.62
C PHE A 165 -16.17 22.76 -8.65
N PRO A 166 -17.42 22.31 -8.41
CA PRO A 166 -17.86 20.92 -8.21
C PRO A 166 -17.64 20.06 -9.46
N LEU A 167 -17.47 18.75 -9.27
CA LEU A 167 -17.37 17.80 -10.39
C LEU A 167 -18.68 17.79 -11.19
N LYS A 168 -18.57 17.82 -12.52
CA LYS A 168 -19.71 17.73 -13.45
C LYS A 168 -20.36 16.34 -13.42
N ARG A 169 -19.55 15.30 -13.25
CA ARG A 169 -19.97 13.91 -13.00
C ARG A 169 -18.98 13.24 -12.05
N PHE A 170 -19.51 12.44 -11.13
CA PHE A 170 -18.72 11.64 -10.21
C PHE A 170 -19.35 10.26 -10.07
N GLN A 171 -18.53 9.20 -10.13
CA GLN A 171 -18.92 7.83 -9.86
C GLN A 171 -17.73 7.11 -9.18
N PRO A 172 -17.90 6.50 -8.00
CA PRO A 172 -16.91 5.60 -7.42
C PRO A 172 -16.62 4.39 -8.31
N GLY A 173 -15.45 3.76 -8.13
CA GLY A 173 -15.18 2.44 -8.73
C GLY A 173 -15.86 1.33 -7.92
N ALA A 174 -15.63 1.31 -6.61
CA ALA A 174 -16.37 0.48 -5.67
C ALA A 174 -17.65 1.18 -5.16
N VAL A 175 -18.79 0.50 -5.20
CA VAL A 175 -20.04 0.93 -4.52
C VAL A 175 -20.48 -0.10 -3.49
N ALA A 176 -21.15 0.34 -2.43
CA ALA A 176 -21.69 -0.57 -1.42
C ALA A 176 -22.97 -1.23 -1.95
N GLY A 177 -22.98 -2.56 -2.06
CA GLY A 177 -24.20 -3.33 -2.34
C GLY A 177 -25.16 -3.35 -1.15
N PRO A 178 -26.41 -3.80 -1.35
CA PRO A 178 -27.41 -3.86 -0.28
C PRO A 178 -26.90 -4.62 0.95
N GLY A 179 -26.98 -4.01 2.13
CA GLY A 179 -26.51 -4.59 3.39
C GLY A 179 -25.00 -4.63 3.60
N TYR A 180 -24.18 -4.11 2.67
CA TYR A 180 -22.73 -4.03 2.87
C TYR A 180 -22.34 -2.88 3.79
N SER A 181 -21.54 -3.22 4.81
CA SER A 181 -20.63 -2.28 5.46
C SER A 181 -19.24 -2.94 5.56
N PRO A 182 -18.15 -2.20 5.36
CA PRO A 182 -16.79 -2.67 5.65
C PRO A 182 -16.53 -2.84 7.15
N PHE A 183 -17.43 -2.37 8.01
CA PHE A 183 -17.39 -2.62 9.45
C PHE A 183 -18.31 -3.80 9.78
N ILE A 184 -17.76 -4.83 10.45
CA ILE A 184 -18.51 -6.04 10.81
C ILE A 184 -18.60 -6.23 12.33
N ARG A 185 -19.68 -6.88 12.79
CA ARG A 185 -19.72 -7.53 14.11
C ARG A 185 -20.12 -8.99 13.95
N ILE A 186 -19.53 -9.90 14.72
CA ILE A 186 -19.97 -11.30 14.73
C ILE A 186 -21.28 -11.39 15.52
N ALA A 187 -22.28 -12.12 15.02
CA ALA A 187 -23.56 -12.30 15.69
C ALA A 187 -23.37 -12.81 17.13
N GLY A 188 -24.04 -12.15 18.10
CA GLY A 188 -23.85 -12.40 19.54
C GLY A 188 -22.70 -11.62 20.19
N SER A 189 -21.87 -10.92 19.41
CA SER A 189 -20.80 -10.04 19.90
C SER A 189 -21.10 -8.56 19.67
N HIS A 190 -20.59 -7.73 20.58
CA HIS A 190 -20.58 -6.26 20.49
C HIS A 190 -19.24 -5.71 19.97
N VAL A 191 -18.26 -6.57 19.67
CA VAL A 191 -16.98 -6.17 19.08
C VAL A 191 -17.17 -5.87 17.59
N VAL A 192 -16.70 -4.70 17.17
CA VAL A 192 -16.74 -4.22 15.78
C VAL A 192 -15.33 -4.25 15.18
N TYR A 193 -15.22 -4.80 13.98
CA TYR A 193 -13.96 -4.93 13.24
C TYR A 193 -14.03 -4.11 11.95
N SER A 194 -12.91 -3.51 11.58
CA SER A 194 -12.66 -2.93 10.25
C SER A 194 -12.20 -4.06 9.33
N ALA A 195 -13.14 -4.55 8.52
CA ALA A 195 -13.02 -5.78 7.73
C ALA A 195 -13.44 -5.58 6.26
N PRO A 196 -12.85 -4.62 5.52
CA PRO A 196 -13.24 -4.33 4.15
C PRO A 196 -12.97 -5.54 3.23
N ILE A 197 -13.98 -5.90 2.43
CA ILE A 197 -13.82 -6.80 1.30
C ILE A 197 -12.92 -6.10 0.26
N VAL A 198 -11.94 -6.84 -0.26
CA VAL A 198 -10.94 -6.36 -1.24
C VAL A 198 -11.01 -7.10 -2.57
N ALA A 199 -11.62 -8.29 -2.63
CA ALA A 199 -11.83 -9.03 -3.87
C ALA A 199 -13.07 -9.94 -3.79
N VAL A 200 -13.66 -10.24 -4.96
CA VAL A 200 -14.80 -11.15 -5.15
C VAL A 200 -14.39 -12.28 -6.12
N GLY A 201 -14.77 -13.52 -5.81
CA GLY A 201 -14.39 -14.73 -6.54
C GLY A 201 -13.24 -15.52 -5.91
N ASP A 202 -12.96 -16.71 -6.45
CA ASP A 202 -11.87 -17.60 -6.02
C ASP A 202 -10.59 -17.48 -6.88
N ARG A 203 -10.68 -16.85 -8.07
CA ARG A 203 -9.62 -16.76 -9.08
C ARG A 203 -9.88 -15.59 -10.04
N ASP A 204 -8.93 -15.37 -10.95
CA ASP A 204 -9.04 -14.42 -12.07
C ASP A 204 -9.38 -12.99 -11.62
N PHE A 205 -8.61 -12.53 -10.63
CA PHE A 205 -8.70 -11.19 -10.05
C PHE A 205 -8.15 -10.14 -11.02
N ASP A 206 -9.03 -9.28 -11.54
CA ASP A 206 -8.65 -8.16 -12.38
C ASP A 206 -8.17 -7.00 -11.50
N VAL A 207 -6.86 -6.73 -11.56
CA VAL A 207 -6.17 -5.64 -10.85
C VAL A 207 -5.77 -4.50 -11.80
N HIS A 208 -6.37 -4.45 -12.99
CA HIS A 208 -6.14 -3.43 -14.01
C HIS A 208 -7.41 -2.61 -14.29
N ASN A 209 -8.56 -3.27 -14.43
CA ASN A 209 -9.88 -2.66 -14.58
C ASN A 209 -10.71 -2.73 -13.28
N HIS A 210 -10.22 -3.46 -12.27
CA HIS A 210 -10.82 -3.59 -10.93
C HIS A 210 -12.23 -4.22 -10.86
N ILE A 211 -12.77 -4.81 -11.94
CA ILE A 211 -14.16 -5.32 -11.99
C ILE A 211 -14.56 -6.32 -10.88
N ASN A 212 -13.60 -6.98 -10.24
CA ASN A 212 -13.80 -7.86 -9.08
C ASN A 212 -12.78 -7.62 -7.94
N THR A 213 -12.09 -6.48 -7.92
CA THR A 213 -11.14 -6.09 -6.86
C THR A 213 -11.30 -4.64 -6.43
N SER A 214 -10.91 -4.30 -5.21
CA SER A 214 -10.92 -2.90 -4.76
C SER A 214 -9.89 -2.06 -5.54
N ASP A 215 -10.25 -0.81 -5.82
CA ASP A 215 -9.56 0.30 -6.52
C ASP A 215 -8.04 0.53 -6.23
N ARG A 216 -7.44 -0.22 -5.31
CA ARG A 216 -6.04 -0.11 -4.84
C ARG A 216 -5.32 -1.46 -4.73
N VAL A 217 -5.96 -2.57 -5.10
CA VAL A 217 -5.36 -3.91 -5.12
C VAL A 217 -4.39 -4.01 -6.29
N LEU A 218 -3.12 -4.35 -6.02
CA LEU A 218 -2.08 -4.47 -7.04
C LEU A 218 -1.69 -5.92 -7.37
N GLY A 219 -2.31 -6.88 -6.66
CA GLY A 219 -2.18 -8.32 -6.84
C GLY A 219 -3.00 -9.04 -5.77
N VAL A 220 -3.31 -10.31 -6.01
CA VAL A 220 -3.95 -11.18 -5.00
C VAL A 220 -3.23 -12.51 -5.02
N HIS A 221 -2.85 -13.01 -3.84
CA HIS A 221 -2.30 -14.34 -3.66
C HIS A 221 -3.19 -15.15 -2.73
N ILE A 222 -3.79 -16.21 -3.26
CA ILE A 222 -4.48 -17.21 -2.44
C ILE A 222 -3.49 -18.32 -2.13
N ALA A 223 -3.25 -18.57 -0.84
CA ALA A 223 -2.39 -19.64 -0.40
C ALA A 223 -3.01 -21.02 -0.71
N PRO A 224 -2.20 -22.01 -1.14
CA PRO A 224 -2.67 -23.40 -1.22
C PRO A 224 -2.86 -23.98 0.20
N PRO A 225 -3.56 -25.13 0.35
CA PRO A 225 -3.80 -25.75 1.65
C PRO A 225 -2.51 -25.94 2.49
N SER A 226 -2.53 -25.43 3.72
CA SER A 226 -1.40 -25.47 4.65
C SER A 226 -0.94 -26.92 4.96
N PRO A 227 0.34 -27.27 4.71
CA PRO A 227 0.87 -28.57 5.10
C PRO A 227 1.07 -28.64 6.63
N PRO A 228 1.13 -29.83 7.24
CA PRO A 228 1.26 -29.98 8.69
C PRO A 228 2.45 -29.21 9.27
N GLY A 229 2.20 -28.49 10.38
CA GLY A 229 3.22 -27.69 11.06
C GLY A 229 3.60 -26.39 10.34
N LYS A 230 2.86 -25.97 9.31
CA LYS A 230 3.01 -24.65 8.66
C LYS A 230 1.66 -23.97 8.55
N PHE A 231 1.68 -22.64 8.48
CA PHE A 231 0.56 -21.81 8.06
C PHE A 231 0.98 -21.09 6.78
N LEU A 232 0.20 -21.23 5.71
CA LEU A 232 0.40 -20.49 4.46
C LEU A 232 -0.63 -19.37 4.39
N GLU A 233 -0.15 -18.16 4.15
CA GLU A 233 -0.92 -16.93 4.30
C GLU A 233 -1.33 -16.37 2.93
N SER A 234 -2.64 -16.24 2.72
CA SER A 234 -3.18 -15.48 1.58
C SER A 234 -2.97 -13.98 1.81
N TRP A 235 -2.64 -13.24 0.76
CA TRP A 235 -2.36 -11.80 0.87
C TRP A 235 -2.80 -10.99 -0.35
N VAL A 236 -2.91 -9.67 -0.13
CA VAL A 236 -3.21 -8.62 -1.10
C VAL A 236 -2.14 -7.53 -1.05
#